data_AF-A0A537E1X5-F1
#
_entry.id   AF-A0A537E1X5-F1
#
_cell.length_a   1.000
_cell.length_b   1.000
_cell.length_c   1.000
_cell.angle_alpha   90.00
_cell.angle_beta   90.00
_cell.angle_gamma   90.00
#
_symmetry.space_group_name_H-M   'P 1'
#
loop_
_entity.id
_entity.type
_entity.pdbx_description
1 polymer ?
#
loop_
_entity_poly.entity_id
_entity_poly.type
_entity_poly.pdbx_seq_one_letter_code
_entity_poly.pdbx_strand_id
1 'polypeptide(L)'
;MSKSERRLAAIMFTDIVDYTSLSEKNEALALNLLEEHRKLLRQIFSRHAGREIKTIGDGFLIEFPSALEAVRCALEIQQLMYKRNQSVPSERKILLRVAVHLGDVEHRDGDVYGDAVNIASRIQRLADPGGICITQQVFDHVRNAEEFRAEPLGQSQLKNVQMPTVIYRVLPPAERTMITRSDTLEPRRVAALPLAILSSDHQDEYFADGLTEEIINTLSSIPGLNVIARTSVMKYKQANKSVGEIGRELKVGTILEGSVRKAGSRVRITVQLIDVGSEAPIWAQKYDRELEDVFKIQTDIADRVAEALKVQLLKENRKFIEEKAPEDIGAYVLYLRGRYYWSKRTKEDLEKAIAYFGEAIEIDPNYALAHAGMADCYTLMGRHLYLPSREAFEKARGYAYRALELNDNLAEAHTALAAVLMIYNW
;
A
#
# COMPACT_ATOMS: atom_id res chain seq x y z
N MET A 1 -0.81 -40.70 -44.02
CA MET A 1 -0.26 -40.25 -42.71
C MET A 1 -0.87 -38.89 -42.44
N SER A 2 -1.66 -38.72 -41.38
CA SER A 2 -2.17 -37.38 -41.03
C SER A 2 -0.96 -36.50 -40.69
N LYS A 3 -0.92 -35.30 -41.26
CA LYS A 3 0.19 -34.36 -41.13
C LYS A 3 0.09 -33.74 -39.73
N SER A 4 1.06 -34.02 -38.87
CA SER A 4 1.17 -33.38 -37.55
C SER A 4 1.60 -31.93 -37.74
N GLU A 5 0.89 -31.00 -37.10
CA GLU A 5 1.17 -29.56 -37.13
C GLU A 5 1.39 -29.06 -35.71
N ARG A 6 2.45 -28.30 -35.48
CA ARG A 6 2.74 -27.66 -34.20
C ARG A 6 2.52 -26.16 -34.27
N ARG A 7 1.84 -25.61 -33.26
CA ARG A 7 1.64 -24.17 -33.13
C ARG A 7 1.49 -23.74 -31.68
N LEU A 8 1.75 -22.48 -31.42
CA LEU A 8 1.43 -21.83 -30.15
C LEU A 8 -0.08 -21.66 -30.02
N ALA A 9 -0.66 -22.08 -28.90
CA ALA A 9 -2.09 -21.93 -28.63
C ALA A 9 -2.37 -21.68 -27.15
N ALA A 10 -3.46 -20.97 -26.87
CA ALA A 10 -3.99 -20.85 -25.52
C ALA A 10 -4.96 -22.01 -25.26
N ILE A 11 -4.66 -22.82 -24.25
CA ILE A 11 -5.43 -23.99 -23.87
C ILE A 11 -6.21 -23.69 -22.59
N MET A 12 -7.53 -23.88 -22.67
CA MET A 12 -8.43 -23.74 -21.54
C MET A 12 -8.98 -25.10 -21.10
N PHE A 13 -8.99 -25.31 -19.78
CA PHE A 13 -9.75 -26.39 -19.15
C PHE A 13 -10.87 -25.81 -18.29
N THR A 14 -12.03 -26.46 -18.32
CA THR A 14 -13.13 -26.22 -17.37
C THR A 14 -13.47 -27.51 -16.64
N ASP A 15 -14.09 -27.40 -15.47
CA ASP A 15 -14.46 -28.53 -14.60
C ASP A 15 -15.60 -28.10 -13.66
N ILE A 16 -16.58 -28.97 -13.40
CA ILE A 16 -17.67 -28.69 -12.46
C ILE A 16 -17.22 -29.13 -11.06
N VAL A 17 -17.29 -28.21 -10.10
CA VAL A 17 -16.93 -28.51 -8.72
C VAL A 17 -17.91 -29.52 -8.13
N ASP A 18 -17.37 -30.56 -7.50
CA ASP A 18 -18.09 -31.61 -6.78
C ASP A 18 -19.11 -32.40 -7.63
N TYR A 19 -18.93 -32.46 -8.96
CA TYR A 19 -19.83 -33.17 -9.86
C TYR A 19 -20.01 -34.64 -9.50
N THR A 20 -18.93 -35.36 -9.20
CA THR A 20 -18.97 -36.78 -8.80
C THR A 20 -19.88 -36.99 -7.58
N SER A 21 -19.74 -36.15 -6.56
CA SER A 21 -20.56 -36.24 -5.34
C SER A 21 -22.03 -35.89 -5.59
N LEU A 22 -22.32 -35.02 -6.55
CA LEU A 22 -23.70 -34.73 -6.96
C LEU A 22 -24.33 -35.91 -7.73
N SER A 23 -23.56 -36.53 -8.63
CA SER A 23 -24.00 -37.69 -9.40
C SER A 23 -24.33 -38.90 -8.53
N GLU A 24 -23.57 -39.12 -7.45
CA GLU A 24 -23.84 -40.19 -6.48
C GLU A 24 -25.12 -39.96 -5.67
N LYS A 25 -25.46 -38.71 -5.36
CA LYS A 25 -26.65 -38.35 -4.58
C LYS A 25 -27.92 -38.30 -5.42
N ASN A 26 -27.84 -37.76 -6.64
CA ASN A 26 -28.98 -37.58 -7.54
C ASN A 26 -28.51 -37.53 -9.00
N GLU A 27 -28.39 -38.71 -9.60
CA GLU A 27 -27.90 -38.90 -10.97
C GLU A 27 -28.73 -38.14 -12.01
N ALA A 28 -30.06 -38.16 -11.89
CA ALA A 28 -30.95 -37.49 -12.84
C ALA A 28 -30.75 -35.96 -12.84
N LEU A 29 -30.58 -35.36 -11.65
CA LEU A 29 -30.29 -33.94 -11.52
C LEU A 29 -28.89 -33.60 -12.04
N ALA A 30 -27.88 -34.42 -11.73
CA ALA A 30 -26.51 -34.23 -12.21
C ALA A 30 -26.43 -34.22 -13.73
N LEU A 31 -27.07 -35.20 -14.39
CA LEU A 31 -27.12 -35.29 -15.85
C LEU A 31 -27.82 -34.06 -16.48
N ASN A 32 -28.94 -33.63 -15.89
CA ASN A 32 -29.66 -32.45 -16.36
C ASN A 32 -28.81 -31.17 -16.27
N LEU A 33 -28.11 -30.97 -15.15
CA LEU A 33 -27.22 -29.84 -14.94
C LEU A 33 -26.00 -29.88 -15.87
N LEU A 34 -25.46 -31.08 -16.13
CA LEU A 34 -24.35 -31.27 -17.07
C LEU A 34 -24.75 -30.90 -18.50
N GLU A 35 -25.92 -31.35 -18.98
CA GLU A 35 -26.42 -31.00 -20.31
C GLU A 35 -26.71 -29.51 -20.45
N GLU A 36 -27.33 -28.91 -19.44
CA GLU A 36 -27.59 -27.46 -19.38
C GLU A 36 -26.28 -26.68 -19.45
N HIS A 37 -25.31 -27.03 -18.59
CA HIS A 37 -23.97 -26.45 -18.57
C HIS A 37 -23.29 -26.53 -19.94
N ARG A 38 -23.27 -27.71 -20.55
CA ARG A 38 -22.63 -27.92 -21.86
C ARG A 38 -23.24 -27.03 -22.95
N LYS A 39 -24.57 -26.88 -22.95
CA LYS A 39 -25.27 -26.01 -23.91
C LYS A 39 -24.91 -24.54 -23.70
N LEU A 40 -24.84 -24.07 -22.46
CA LEU A 40 -24.52 -22.68 -22.13
C LEU A 40 -23.08 -22.32 -22.53
N LEU A 41 -22.10 -23.17 -22.20
CA LEU A 41 -20.69 -22.87 -22.45
C LEU A 41 -20.32 -22.89 -23.93
N ARG A 42 -20.87 -23.83 -24.71
CA ARG A 42 -20.62 -23.89 -26.16
C ARG A 42 -21.03 -22.61 -26.90
N GLN A 43 -22.06 -21.92 -26.43
CA GLN A 43 -22.47 -20.63 -26.98
C GLN A 43 -21.42 -19.54 -26.75
N ILE A 44 -20.70 -19.59 -25.63
CA ILE A 44 -19.68 -18.60 -25.28
C ILE A 44 -18.39 -18.87 -26.07
N PHE A 45 -17.95 -20.13 -26.17
CA PHE A 45 -16.68 -20.47 -26.84
C PHE A 45 -16.59 -19.86 -28.25
N SER A 46 -17.65 -20.01 -29.05
CA SER A 46 -17.69 -19.49 -30.42
C SER A 46 -17.60 -17.96 -30.52
N ARG A 47 -18.07 -17.21 -29.51
CA ARG A 47 -17.99 -15.73 -29.48
C ARG A 47 -16.55 -15.23 -29.30
N HIS A 48 -15.69 -16.03 -28.67
CA HIS A 48 -14.30 -15.71 -28.37
C HIS A 48 -13.30 -16.48 -29.25
N ALA A 49 -13.74 -16.95 -30.43
CA ALA A 49 -12.92 -17.77 -31.32
C ALA A 49 -12.33 -19.03 -30.64
N GLY A 50 -13.02 -19.55 -29.62
CA GLY A 50 -12.68 -20.79 -28.95
C GLY A 50 -13.18 -21.99 -29.73
N ARG A 51 -12.30 -22.98 -29.93
CA ARG A 51 -12.61 -24.26 -30.55
C ARG A 51 -12.62 -25.35 -29.49
N GLU A 52 -13.79 -25.95 -29.26
CA GLU A 52 -13.89 -27.17 -28.45
C GLU A 52 -13.09 -28.29 -29.13
N ILE A 53 -12.10 -28.85 -28.43
CA ILE A 53 -11.34 -30.01 -28.89
C ILE A 53 -12.08 -31.28 -28.48
N LYS A 54 -12.43 -31.38 -27.19
CA LYS A 54 -13.20 -32.49 -26.63
C LYS A 54 -13.81 -32.15 -25.29
N THR A 55 -14.82 -32.92 -24.91
CA THR A 55 -15.36 -32.95 -23.55
C THR A 55 -14.60 -34.02 -22.74
N ILE A 56 -14.24 -33.71 -21.48
CA ILE A 56 -13.51 -34.63 -20.59
C ILE A 56 -14.31 -34.74 -19.30
N GLY A 57 -15.10 -35.81 -19.18
CA GLY A 57 -16.05 -35.95 -18.07
C GLY A 57 -17.11 -34.83 -18.09
N ASP A 58 -17.11 -34.04 -17.03
CA ASP A 58 -17.94 -32.86 -16.80
C ASP A 58 -17.31 -31.54 -17.28
N GLY A 59 -16.06 -31.60 -17.72
CA GLY A 59 -15.28 -30.46 -18.19
C GLY A 59 -15.09 -30.38 -19.71
N PHE A 60 -14.48 -29.29 -20.16
CA PHE A 60 -14.12 -29.04 -21.56
C PHE A 60 -12.62 -28.79 -21.72
N LEU A 61 -12.08 -29.26 -22.85
CA LEU A 61 -10.80 -28.82 -23.40
C LEU A 61 -11.07 -27.91 -24.60
N ILE A 62 -10.70 -26.64 -24.48
CA ILE A 62 -10.89 -25.64 -25.53
C ILE A 62 -9.55 -25.05 -25.94
N GLU A 63 -9.37 -24.85 -27.25
CA GLU A 63 -8.23 -24.16 -27.83
C GLU A 63 -8.64 -22.77 -28.30
N PHE A 64 -7.77 -21.78 -28.06
CA PHE A 64 -7.92 -20.41 -28.54
C PHE A 64 -6.65 -19.95 -29.27
N PRO A 65 -6.78 -19.13 -30.33
CA PRO A 65 -5.64 -18.53 -31.01
C PRO A 65 -4.99 -17.38 -30.21
N SER A 66 -5.66 -16.89 -29.15
CA SER A 66 -5.21 -15.75 -28.35
C SER A 66 -5.40 -16.01 -26.85
N ALA A 67 -4.37 -15.70 -26.06
CA ALA A 67 -4.43 -15.75 -24.61
C ALA A 67 -5.47 -14.76 -24.05
N LEU A 68 -5.59 -13.57 -24.65
CA LEU A 68 -6.56 -12.57 -24.23
C LEU A 68 -8.00 -13.04 -24.47
N GLU A 69 -8.29 -13.62 -25.62
CA GLU A 69 -9.64 -14.15 -25.92
C GLU A 69 -9.99 -15.34 -25.04
N ALA A 70 -9.02 -16.23 -24.74
CA ALA A 70 -9.23 -17.30 -23.78
C ALA A 70 -9.62 -16.75 -22.40
N VAL A 71 -8.93 -15.71 -21.91
CA VAL A 71 -9.23 -15.11 -20.61
C VAL A 71 -10.57 -14.37 -20.61
N ARG A 72 -10.91 -13.64 -21.68
CA ARG A 72 -12.23 -13.01 -21.85
C ARG A 72 -13.36 -14.04 -21.85
N CYS A 73 -13.16 -15.15 -22.56
CA CYS A 73 -14.09 -16.27 -22.56
C CYS A 73 -14.28 -16.84 -21.15
N ALA A 74 -13.18 -17.06 -20.40
CA ALA A 74 -13.25 -17.54 -19.02
C ALA A 74 -14.06 -16.59 -18.11
N LEU A 75 -13.84 -15.27 -18.26
CA LEU A 75 -14.58 -14.24 -17.53
C LEU A 75 -16.06 -14.25 -17.88
N GLU A 76 -16.44 -14.37 -19.16
CA GLU A 76 -17.84 -14.46 -19.57
C GLU A 76 -18.51 -15.73 -19.02
N ILE A 77 -17.81 -16.87 -19.02
CA ILE A 77 -18.28 -18.13 -18.41
C ILE A 77 -18.59 -17.91 -16.92
N GLN A 78 -17.66 -17.35 -16.16
CA GLN A 78 -17.88 -17.14 -14.72
C GLN A 78 -19.00 -16.13 -14.45
N GLN A 79 -19.10 -15.06 -15.24
CA GLN A 79 -20.19 -14.09 -15.11
C GLN A 79 -21.56 -14.70 -15.41
N LEU A 80 -21.66 -15.54 -16.45
CA LEU A 80 -22.89 -16.24 -16.81
C LEU A 80 -23.30 -17.20 -15.68
N MET A 81 -22.37 -18.01 -15.18
CA MET A 81 -22.64 -18.95 -14.09
C MET A 81 -23.04 -18.24 -12.80
N TYR A 82 -22.36 -17.13 -12.47
CA TYR A 82 -22.70 -16.31 -11.30
C TYR A 82 -24.14 -15.78 -11.39
N LYS A 83 -24.54 -15.17 -12.53
CA LYS A 83 -25.91 -14.67 -12.74
C LYS A 83 -26.94 -15.80 -12.65
N ARG A 84 -26.68 -16.93 -13.31
CA ARG A 84 -27.55 -18.12 -13.27
C ARG A 84 -27.74 -18.61 -11.84
N ASN A 85 -26.66 -18.74 -11.07
CA ASN A 85 -26.66 -19.28 -9.71
C ASN A 85 -27.42 -18.40 -8.71
N GLN A 86 -27.63 -17.11 -9.00
CA GLN A 86 -28.49 -16.25 -8.18
C GLN A 86 -29.98 -16.54 -8.34
N SER A 87 -30.39 -17.07 -9.50
CA SER A 87 -31.79 -17.29 -9.86
C SER A 87 -32.27 -18.74 -9.63
N VAL A 88 -31.44 -19.59 -9.04
CA VAL A 88 -31.76 -21.02 -8.81
C VAL A 88 -31.49 -21.43 -7.36
N PRO A 89 -32.19 -22.48 -6.86
CA PRO A 89 -31.92 -23.05 -5.54
C PRO A 89 -30.48 -23.56 -5.39
N SER A 90 -29.99 -23.63 -4.15
CA SER A 90 -28.59 -24.02 -3.85
C SER A 90 -28.17 -25.37 -4.44
N GLU A 91 -29.07 -26.36 -4.49
CA GLU A 91 -28.84 -27.69 -5.07
C GLU A 91 -28.67 -27.69 -6.60
N ARG A 92 -29.09 -26.61 -7.28
CA ARG A 92 -28.94 -26.44 -8.74
C ARG A 92 -27.80 -25.50 -9.12
N LYS A 93 -27.04 -24.99 -8.15
CA LYS A 93 -25.90 -24.11 -8.42
C LYS A 93 -24.76 -24.90 -9.05
N ILE A 94 -24.19 -24.36 -10.12
CA ILE A 94 -23.05 -24.96 -10.83
C ILE A 94 -21.87 -24.02 -10.63
N LEU A 95 -20.84 -24.47 -9.90
CA LEU A 95 -19.59 -23.74 -9.74
C LEU A 95 -18.55 -24.37 -10.65
N LEU A 96 -17.83 -23.53 -11.39
CA LEU A 96 -16.82 -23.97 -12.34
C LEU A 96 -15.43 -23.55 -11.91
N ARG A 97 -14.47 -24.43 -12.12
CA ARG A 97 -13.05 -24.07 -12.15
C ARG A 97 -12.64 -23.91 -13.59
N VAL A 98 -11.95 -22.81 -13.89
CA VAL A 98 -11.40 -22.57 -15.22
C VAL A 98 -9.90 -22.36 -15.09
N ALA A 99 -9.14 -22.89 -16.03
CA ALA A 99 -7.75 -22.49 -16.18
C ALA A 99 -7.34 -22.27 -17.62
N VAL A 100 -6.37 -21.36 -17.81
CA VAL A 100 -5.80 -21.03 -19.12
C VAL A 100 -4.27 -21.07 -19.04
N HIS A 101 -3.66 -21.72 -20.02
CA HIS A 101 -2.21 -21.71 -20.24
C HIS A 101 -1.90 -21.44 -21.72
N LEU A 102 -0.75 -20.84 -22.00
CA LEU A 102 -0.26 -20.55 -23.34
C LEU A 102 1.03 -21.33 -23.58
N GLY A 103 1.07 -22.14 -24.62
CA GLY A 103 2.25 -22.93 -24.98
C GLY A 103 2.10 -23.67 -26.31
N ASP A 104 3.19 -24.29 -26.75
CA ASP A 104 3.19 -25.07 -27.99
C ASP A 104 2.39 -26.35 -27.83
N VAL A 105 1.57 -26.63 -28.84
CA VAL A 105 0.76 -27.85 -28.93
C VAL A 105 0.91 -28.51 -30.30
N GLU A 106 0.66 -29.81 -30.33
CA GLU A 106 0.67 -30.65 -31.52
C GLU A 106 -0.75 -31.10 -31.85
N HIS A 107 -1.19 -30.78 -33.07
CA HIS A 107 -2.49 -31.18 -33.60
C HIS A 107 -2.34 -32.49 -34.38
N ARG A 108 -3.09 -33.51 -33.95
CA ARG A 108 -3.09 -34.81 -34.60
C ARG A 108 -4.47 -35.46 -34.50
N ASP A 109 -4.98 -35.92 -35.63
CA ASP A 109 -6.25 -36.66 -35.73
C ASP A 109 -7.45 -35.93 -35.09
N GLY A 110 -7.46 -34.59 -35.16
CA GLY A 110 -8.52 -33.73 -34.60
C GLY A 110 -8.38 -33.42 -33.11
N ASP A 111 -7.33 -33.92 -32.46
CA ASP A 111 -7.04 -33.72 -31.04
C ASP A 111 -5.76 -32.89 -30.84
N VAL A 112 -5.51 -32.49 -29.60
CA VAL A 112 -4.39 -31.62 -29.21
C VAL A 112 -3.56 -32.28 -28.12
N TYR A 113 -2.24 -32.34 -28.34
CA TYR A 113 -1.27 -32.96 -27.45
C TYR A 113 -0.13 -31.99 -27.11
N GLY A 114 0.56 -32.23 -25.99
CA GLY A 114 1.75 -31.48 -25.59
C GLY A 114 1.73 -31.05 -24.14
N ASP A 115 2.83 -30.49 -23.69
CA ASP A 115 3.01 -30.06 -22.31
C ASP A 115 2.05 -28.94 -21.92
N ALA A 116 1.65 -28.09 -22.86
CA ALA A 116 0.70 -27.02 -22.62
C ALA A 116 -0.68 -27.56 -22.15
N VAL A 117 -1.14 -28.67 -22.74
CA VAL A 117 -2.39 -29.35 -22.33
C VAL A 117 -2.25 -29.92 -20.92
N ASN A 118 -1.10 -30.54 -20.62
CA ASN A 118 -0.81 -31.08 -19.30
C ASN A 118 -0.78 -29.99 -18.24
N ILE A 119 -0.13 -28.85 -18.51
CA ILE A 119 -0.06 -27.71 -17.59
C ILE A 119 -1.45 -27.15 -17.30
N ALA A 120 -2.23 -26.85 -18.36
CA ALA A 120 -3.58 -26.28 -18.23
C ALA A 120 -4.50 -27.16 -17.37
N SER A 121 -4.52 -28.48 -17.60
CA SER A 121 -5.34 -29.41 -16.81
C SER A 121 -4.96 -29.48 -15.33
N ARG A 122 -3.70 -29.21 -14.98
CA ARG A 122 -3.21 -29.27 -13.60
C ARG A 122 -3.52 -28.00 -12.83
N ILE A 123 -3.32 -26.85 -13.48
CA ILE A 123 -3.58 -25.56 -12.83
C ILE A 123 -5.08 -25.31 -12.66
N GLN A 124 -5.95 -25.94 -13.45
CA GLN A 124 -7.41 -25.93 -13.25
C GLN A 124 -7.79 -26.36 -11.82
N ARG A 125 -7.09 -27.34 -11.26
CA ARG A 125 -7.36 -27.85 -9.90
C ARG A 125 -6.97 -26.88 -8.79
N LEU A 126 -6.14 -25.89 -9.11
CA LEU A 126 -5.73 -24.83 -8.19
C LEU A 126 -6.75 -23.69 -8.11
N ALA A 127 -7.71 -23.63 -9.06
CA ALA A 127 -8.74 -22.61 -9.04
C ALA A 127 -9.74 -22.86 -7.90
N ASP A 128 -10.07 -21.81 -7.18
CA ASP A 128 -11.20 -21.81 -6.24
C ASP A 128 -12.51 -22.12 -7.01
N PRO A 129 -13.56 -22.65 -6.35
CA PRO A 129 -14.87 -22.79 -6.96
C PRO A 129 -15.41 -21.45 -7.51
N GLY A 130 -15.69 -21.39 -8.82
CA GLY A 130 -16.05 -20.13 -9.50
C GLY A 130 -14.85 -19.26 -9.90
N GLY A 131 -13.63 -19.75 -9.70
CA GLY A 131 -12.38 -19.06 -10.00
C GLY A 131 -11.79 -19.35 -11.37
N ILE A 132 -10.84 -18.51 -11.76
CA ILE A 132 -10.03 -18.69 -12.98
C ILE A 132 -8.55 -18.63 -12.58
N CYS A 133 -7.78 -19.65 -12.95
CA CYS A 133 -6.33 -19.64 -12.80
C CYS A 133 -5.63 -19.49 -14.14
N ILE A 134 -4.56 -18.70 -14.17
CA ILE A 134 -3.71 -18.56 -15.35
C ILE A 134 -2.24 -18.71 -14.98
N THR A 135 -1.43 -19.16 -15.93
CA THR A 135 0.04 -19.19 -15.76
C THR A 135 0.68 -17.83 -16.03
N GLN A 136 1.91 -17.62 -15.55
CA GLN A 136 2.75 -16.45 -15.87
C GLN A 136 2.73 -16.09 -17.37
N GLN A 137 2.88 -17.07 -18.27
CA GLN A 137 2.90 -16.83 -19.71
C GLN A 137 1.60 -16.16 -20.21
N VAL A 138 0.46 -16.56 -19.67
CA VAL A 138 -0.83 -15.93 -20.03
C VAL A 138 -0.89 -14.54 -19.42
N PHE A 139 -0.53 -14.41 -18.13
CA PHE A 139 -0.52 -13.14 -17.41
C PHE A 139 0.30 -12.08 -18.17
N ASP A 140 1.50 -12.41 -18.63
CA ASP A 140 2.37 -11.49 -19.36
C ASP A 140 1.73 -10.95 -20.64
N HIS A 141 0.87 -11.74 -21.29
CA HIS A 141 0.15 -11.33 -22.51
C HIS A 141 -1.12 -10.54 -22.24
N VAL A 142 -1.74 -10.67 -21.06
CA VAL A 142 -3.05 -10.06 -20.76
C VAL A 142 -2.99 -8.93 -19.73
N ARG A 143 -1.88 -8.76 -19.00
CA ARG A 143 -1.75 -7.80 -17.89
C ARG A 143 -2.03 -6.34 -18.25
N ASN A 144 -1.85 -5.96 -19.52
CA ASN A 144 -2.08 -4.60 -20.00
C ASN A 144 -3.53 -4.35 -20.45
N ALA A 145 -4.38 -5.38 -20.49
CA ALA A 145 -5.79 -5.21 -20.82
C ALA A 145 -6.54 -4.61 -19.63
N GLU A 146 -7.26 -3.51 -19.85
CA GLU A 146 -7.96 -2.76 -18.79
C GLU A 146 -8.98 -3.63 -18.04
N GLU A 147 -9.63 -4.55 -18.75
CA GLU A 147 -10.62 -5.48 -18.21
C GLU A 147 -10.02 -6.63 -17.38
N PHE A 148 -8.70 -6.70 -17.24
CA PHE A 148 -8.00 -7.81 -16.61
C PHE A 148 -7.28 -7.38 -15.33
N ARG A 149 -7.54 -8.10 -14.24
CA ARG A 149 -6.83 -7.99 -12.97
C ARG A 149 -6.60 -9.39 -12.42
N ALA A 150 -5.41 -9.64 -11.91
CA ALA A 150 -5.05 -10.92 -11.32
C ALA A 150 -3.98 -10.74 -10.26
N GLU A 151 -3.94 -11.67 -9.32
CA GLU A 151 -3.00 -11.70 -8.20
C GLU A 151 -2.24 -13.04 -8.17
N PRO A 152 -0.99 -13.08 -7.68
CA PRO A 152 -0.24 -14.32 -7.60
C PRO A 152 -0.79 -15.24 -6.50
N LEU A 153 -1.03 -16.50 -6.84
CA LEU A 153 -1.30 -17.59 -5.88
C LEU A 153 -0.02 -18.25 -5.35
N GLY A 154 1.15 -17.85 -5.88
CA GLY A 154 2.47 -18.37 -5.52
C GLY A 154 3.12 -19.19 -6.64
N GLN A 155 4.33 -19.71 -6.37
CA GLN A 155 5.04 -20.63 -7.27
C GLN A 155 4.60 -22.07 -7.00
N SER A 156 4.18 -22.80 -8.05
CA SER A 156 3.81 -24.21 -7.95
C SER A 156 4.76 -25.08 -8.76
N GLN A 157 5.36 -26.10 -8.12
CA GLN A 157 6.02 -27.19 -8.84
C GLN A 157 4.96 -28.18 -9.32
N LEU A 158 4.61 -28.09 -10.59
CA LEU A 158 3.76 -29.07 -11.25
C LEU A 158 4.60 -30.29 -11.65
N LYS A 159 4.17 -31.51 -11.29
CA LYS A 159 4.86 -32.75 -11.67
C LYS A 159 5.14 -32.78 -13.19
N ASN A 160 6.35 -33.06 -13.67
CA ASN A 160 6.70 -33.06 -15.10
C ASN A 160 6.68 -31.67 -15.80
N VAL A 161 6.75 -30.56 -15.08
CA VAL A 161 7.03 -29.23 -15.66
C VAL A 161 8.46 -28.85 -15.27
N GLN A 162 9.31 -28.57 -16.26
CA GLN A 162 10.75 -28.38 -16.04
C GLN A 162 11.09 -27.12 -15.23
N MET A 163 10.24 -26.09 -15.26
CA MET A 163 10.46 -24.84 -14.52
C MET A 163 9.25 -24.48 -13.65
N PRO A 164 9.45 -24.13 -12.36
CA PRO A 164 8.40 -23.55 -11.52
C PRO A 164 7.81 -22.32 -12.22
N THR A 165 6.49 -22.26 -12.31
CA THR A 165 5.76 -21.13 -12.90
C THR A 165 4.86 -20.52 -11.84
N VAL A 166 4.78 -19.18 -11.80
CA VAL A 166 3.83 -18.46 -10.95
C VAL A 166 2.43 -18.65 -11.52
N ILE A 167 1.50 -19.04 -10.65
CA ILE A 167 0.09 -19.14 -11.00
C ILE A 167 -0.62 -17.91 -10.46
N TYR A 168 -1.51 -17.34 -11.27
CA TYR A 168 -2.31 -16.19 -10.92
C TYR A 168 -3.78 -16.55 -10.82
N ARG A 169 -4.49 -15.94 -9.87
CA ARG A 169 -5.95 -15.94 -9.80
C ARG A 169 -6.49 -14.71 -10.50
N VAL A 170 -7.40 -14.89 -11.46
CA VAL A 170 -8.08 -13.78 -12.13
C VAL A 170 -9.25 -13.32 -11.27
N LEU A 171 -9.36 -12.01 -11.06
CA LEU A 171 -10.37 -11.43 -10.18
C LEU A 171 -11.69 -11.19 -10.93
N PRO A 172 -12.84 -11.70 -10.41
CA PRO A 172 -14.14 -11.52 -11.06
C PRO A 172 -14.61 -10.06 -10.99
N PRO A 173 -15.46 -9.58 -11.93
CA PRO A 173 -15.93 -8.20 -11.95
C PRO A 173 -16.57 -7.68 -10.66
N ALA A 174 -17.30 -8.53 -9.93
CA ALA A 174 -17.92 -8.14 -8.66
C ALA A 174 -16.88 -7.87 -7.56
N GLU A 175 -15.78 -8.64 -7.56
CA GLU A 175 -14.64 -8.40 -6.68
C GLU A 175 -13.78 -7.22 -7.18
N ARG A 176 -13.84 -6.86 -8.47
CA ARG A 176 -13.28 -5.56 -8.95
C ARG A 176 -13.97 -4.39 -8.27
N THR A 177 -15.30 -4.47 -8.07
CA THR A 177 -16.08 -3.44 -7.38
C THR A 177 -15.87 -3.45 -5.85
N MET A 178 -15.58 -4.61 -5.26
CA MET A 178 -15.22 -4.71 -3.84
C MET A 178 -13.78 -4.28 -3.57
N ILE A 179 -12.82 -4.55 -4.45
CA ILE A 179 -11.45 -4.02 -4.34
C ILE A 179 -11.44 -2.51 -4.58
N THR A 180 -12.29 -1.99 -5.47
CA THR A 180 -12.47 -0.53 -5.65
C THR A 180 -13.32 0.16 -4.57
N ARG A 181 -13.92 -0.58 -3.62
CA ARG A 181 -14.64 0.02 -2.47
C ARG A 181 -14.05 -0.32 -1.10
N SER A 182 -13.29 -1.40 -0.99
CA SER A 182 -12.63 -1.84 0.24
C SER A 182 -11.15 -1.42 0.30
N ASP A 183 -10.54 -1.10 -0.83
CA ASP A 183 -9.14 -0.65 -0.97
C ASP A 183 -9.00 0.64 -1.80
N THR A 184 -10.04 1.49 -1.90
CA THR A 184 -9.74 2.92 -2.07
C THR A 184 -9.17 3.40 -0.75
N LEU A 185 -7.88 3.11 -0.59
CA LEU A 185 -7.06 3.75 0.40
C LEU A 185 -7.26 5.25 0.18
N GLU A 186 -7.87 5.92 1.16
CA GLU A 186 -8.26 7.32 1.06
C GLU A 186 -7.03 8.16 0.66
N PRO A 187 -7.00 8.79 -0.53
CA PRO A 187 -5.80 9.50 -1.01
C PRO A 187 -5.32 10.60 -0.06
N ARG A 188 -6.27 11.17 0.69
CA ARG A 188 -6.04 12.21 1.71
C ARG A 188 -5.56 11.66 3.05
N ARG A 189 -5.51 10.34 3.20
CA ARG A 189 -4.84 9.68 4.32
C ARG A 189 -3.40 9.40 3.92
N VAL A 190 -2.47 10.14 4.51
CA VAL A 190 -1.08 10.28 4.05
C VAL A 190 -0.13 9.72 5.09
N ALA A 191 0.90 8.98 4.69
CA ALA A 191 2.06 8.68 5.54
C ALA A 191 3.32 9.34 4.97
N ALA A 192 4.07 10.06 5.81
CA ALA A 192 5.42 10.47 5.47
C ALA A 192 6.41 9.45 6.07
N LEU A 193 7.13 8.74 5.21
CA LEU A 193 8.12 7.76 5.64
C LEU A 193 9.41 8.44 6.13
N PRO A 194 10.19 7.78 7.01
CA PRO A 194 11.49 8.29 7.43
C PRO A 194 12.38 8.60 6.22
N LEU A 195 12.87 9.84 6.15
CA LEU A 195 13.76 10.26 5.06
C LEU A 195 15.04 9.41 5.07
N ALA A 196 15.37 8.83 3.92
CA ALA A 196 16.60 8.07 3.77
C ALA A 196 17.83 8.99 3.84
N ILE A 197 18.88 8.53 4.51
CA ILE A 197 20.16 9.25 4.60
C ILE A 197 21.06 8.71 3.50
N LEU A 198 21.51 9.58 2.60
CA LEU A 198 22.42 9.20 1.51
C LEU A 198 23.90 9.48 1.83
N SER A 199 24.20 10.07 3.00
CA SER A 199 25.56 10.21 3.53
C SER A 199 25.94 9.00 4.37
N SER A 200 27.23 8.67 4.39
CA SER A 200 27.79 7.60 5.22
C SER A 200 28.01 8.02 6.69
N ASP A 201 27.67 9.25 7.05
CA ASP A 201 27.84 9.77 8.40
C ASP A 201 26.57 9.55 9.20
N HIS A 202 26.62 8.64 10.18
CA HIS A 202 25.53 8.36 11.11
C HIS A 202 25.17 9.58 11.97
N GLN A 203 26.03 10.61 12.02
CA GLN A 203 25.75 11.83 12.76
C GLN A 203 24.52 12.59 12.25
N ASP A 204 24.11 12.44 10.99
CA ASP A 204 22.94 13.16 10.45
C ASP A 204 21.61 12.42 10.66
N GLU A 205 21.59 11.31 11.40
CA GLU A 205 20.36 10.55 11.66
C GLU A 205 19.30 11.38 12.39
N TYR A 206 19.72 12.17 13.38
CA TYR A 206 18.81 13.09 14.08
C TYR A 206 18.16 14.10 13.13
N PHE A 207 18.89 14.50 12.08
CA PHE A 207 18.43 15.51 11.14
C PHE A 207 17.36 14.94 10.23
N ALA A 208 17.58 13.75 9.68
CA ALA A 208 16.59 13.07 8.84
C ALA A 208 15.31 12.73 9.62
N ASP A 209 15.44 12.19 10.83
CA ASP A 209 14.30 11.82 11.66
C ASP A 209 13.55 13.05 12.18
N GLY A 210 14.28 14.11 12.56
CA GLY A 210 13.71 15.38 12.99
C GLY A 210 12.95 16.07 11.85
N LEU A 211 13.54 16.13 10.66
CA LEU A 211 12.87 16.70 9.48
C LEU A 211 11.64 15.89 9.06
N THR A 212 11.69 14.56 9.18
CA THR A 212 10.51 13.71 8.95
C THR A 212 9.37 14.07 9.91
N GLU A 213 9.68 14.27 11.19
CA GLU A 213 8.70 14.67 12.21
C GLU A 213 8.10 16.05 11.93
N GLU A 214 8.93 17.03 11.52
CA GLU A 214 8.45 18.36 11.16
C GLU A 214 7.55 18.33 9.91
N ILE A 215 7.85 17.50 8.91
CA ILE A 215 6.98 17.30 7.75
C ILE A 215 5.64 16.69 8.20
N ILE A 216 5.65 15.68 9.08
CA ILE A 216 4.43 15.07 9.62
C ILE A 216 3.58 16.12 10.35
N ASN A 217 4.20 16.94 11.21
CA ASN A 217 3.50 18.00 11.97
C ASN A 217 2.91 19.04 11.02
N THR A 218 3.69 19.47 10.02
CA THR A 218 3.27 20.44 9.01
C THR A 218 2.09 19.93 8.20
N LEU A 219 2.15 18.70 7.68
CA LEU A 219 1.05 18.11 6.93
C LEU A 219 -0.19 17.87 7.81
N SER A 220 0.00 17.54 9.09
CA SER A 220 -1.10 17.33 10.04
C SER A 220 -1.89 18.61 10.32
N SER A 221 -1.29 19.78 10.10
CA SER A 221 -1.96 21.07 10.26
C SER A 221 -2.91 21.41 9.10
N ILE A 222 -2.88 20.66 7.99
CA ILE A 222 -3.67 20.93 6.78
C ILE A 222 -5.07 20.32 6.93
N PRO A 223 -6.14 21.14 6.98
CA PRO A 223 -7.51 20.64 7.06
C PRO A 223 -7.83 19.72 5.89
N GLY A 224 -8.37 18.53 6.19
CA GLY A 224 -8.74 17.55 5.17
C GLY A 224 -7.64 16.54 4.83
N LEU A 225 -6.45 16.62 5.45
CA LEU A 225 -5.47 15.53 5.47
C LEU A 225 -5.57 14.72 6.76
N ASN A 226 -5.47 13.39 6.62
CA ASN A 226 -5.36 12.45 7.73
C ASN A 226 -3.95 11.87 7.74
N VAL A 227 -3.03 12.48 8.50
CA VAL A 227 -1.62 12.11 8.48
C VAL A 227 -1.33 11.01 9.51
N ILE A 228 -0.58 9.99 9.12
CA ILE A 228 -0.17 8.90 10.02
C ILE A 228 0.90 9.40 11.00
N ALA A 229 0.70 9.07 12.27
CA ALA A 229 1.61 9.45 13.35
C ALA A 229 3.03 8.88 13.15
N ARG A 230 4.04 9.67 13.56
CA ARG A 230 5.47 9.33 13.53
C ARG A 230 5.79 7.93 14.04
N THR A 231 5.26 7.55 15.21
CA THR A 231 5.53 6.24 15.83
C THR A 231 5.12 5.06 14.94
N SER A 232 4.09 5.24 14.10
CA SER A 232 3.60 4.21 13.18
C SER A 232 4.42 4.10 11.91
N VAL A 233 5.05 5.19 11.46
CA VAL A 233 5.90 5.19 10.24
C VAL A 233 7.36 4.84 10.53
N MET A 234 7.87 5.14 11.74
CA MET A 234 9.28 4.93 12.09
C MET A 234 9.71 3.46 12.06
N LYS A 235 8.79 2.50 12.24
CA LYS A 235 9.07 1.06 12.07
C LYS A 235 9.46 0.67 10.64
N TYR A 236 9.21 1.54 9.65
CA TYR A 236 9.53 1.28 8.25
C TYR A 236 10.89 1.83 7.80
N LYS A 237 11.65 2.50 8.68
CA LYS A 237 12.95 3.13 8.36
C LYS A 237 13.96 2.19 7.68
N GLN A 238 13.94 0.91 8.03
CA GLN A 238 14.80 -0.13 7.47
C GLN A 238 13.99 -1.34 6.99
N ALA A 239 12.69 -1.15 6.72
CA ALA A 239 11.84 -2.23 6.26
C ALA A 239 12.13 -2.52 4.78
N ASN A 240 12.32 -3.80 4.46
CA ASN A 240 12.40 -4.26 3.07
C ASN A 240 10.98 -4.55 2.55
N LYS A 241 10.18 -3.49 2.36
CA LYS A 241 8.80 -3.55 1.87
C LYS A 241 8.58 -2.51 0.78
N SER A 242 7.75 -2.84 -0.19
CA SER A 242 7.27 -1.89 -1.21
C SER A 242 6.36 -0.83 -0.61
N VAL A 243 6.24 0.31 -1.30
CA VAL A 243 5.33 1.40 -0.92
C VAL A 243 3.87 0.90 -0.91
N GLY A 244 3.51 0.02 -1.85
CA GLY A 244 2.20 -0.64 -1.88
C GLY A 244 1.90 -1.45 -0.62
N GLU A 245 2.86 -2.24 -0.14
CA GLU A 245 2.71 -3.03 1.09
C GLU A 245 2.61 -2.15 2.34
N ILE A 246 3.50 -1.15 2.47
CA ILE A 246 3.49 -0.21 3.59
C ILE A 246 2.15 0.56 3.62
N GLY A 247 1.68 1.00 2.45
CA GLY A 247 0.46 1.78 2.33
C GLY A 247 -0.79 0.98 2.71
N ARG A 248 -0.87 -0.29 2.32
CA ARG A 248 -1.93 -1.21 2.75
C ARG A 248 -1.90 -1.48 4.26
N GLU A 249 -0.72 -1.67 4.85
CA GLU A 249 -0.58 -1.88 6.31
C GLU A 249 -1.00 -0.65 7.13
N LEU A 250 -0.65 0.55 6.66
CA LEU A 250 -1.00 1.81 7.31
C LEU A 250 -2.41 2.30 6.95
N LYS A 251 -3.05 1.65 5.97
CA LYS A 251 -4.33 2.03 5.37
C LYS A 251 -4.31 3.47 4.82
N VAL A 252 -3.25 3.85 4.10
CA VAL A 252 -3.03 5.19 3.51
C VAL A 252 -3.14 5.14 1.99
N GLY A 253 -3.77 6.14 1.39
CA GLY A 253 -3.89 6.23 -0.08
C GLY A 253 -2.67 6.84 -0.75
N THR A 254 -1.91 7.65 -0.02
CA THR A 254 -0.67 8.24 -0.51
C THR A 254 0.45 8.16 0.51
N ILE A 255 1.67 8.04 -0.01
CA ILE A 255 2.91 8.00 0.78
C ILE A 255 3.84 9.11 0.28
N LEU A 256 4.35 9.92 1.21
CA LEU A 256 5.47 10.81 0.97
C LEU A 256 6.74 10.06 1.37
N GLU A 257 7.64 9.85 0.41
CA GLU A 257 8.97 9.28 0.65
C GLU A 257 10.04 10.24 0.16
N GLY A 258 11.26 10.06 0.65
CA GLY A 258 12.34 10.93 0.27
C GLY A 258 13.68 10.58 0.87
N SER A 259 14.65 11.43 0.56
CA SER A 259 16.00 11.34 1.08
C SER A 259 16.54 12.71 1.41
N VAL A 260 17.47 12.74 2.36
CA VAL A 260 18.19 13.93 2.78
C VAL A 260 19.69 13.68 2.75
N ARG A 261 20.42 14.71 2.33
CA ARG A 261 21.88 14.78 2.40
C ARG A 261 22.26 16.16 2.91
N LYS A 262 22.97 16.19 4.02
CA LYS A 262 23.50 17.42 4.62
C LYS A 262 25.02 17.48 4.43
N ALA A 263 25.52 18.67 4.14
CA ALA A 263 26.95 18.95 4.00
C ALA A 263 27.22 20.37 4.48
N GLY A 264 27.64 20.51 5.75
CA GLY A 264 27.77 21.82 6.39
C GLY A 264 26.42 22.53 6.49
N SER A 265 26.36 23.75 5.95
CA SER A 265 25.13 24.56 5.85
C SER A 265 24.21 24.16 4.69
N ARG A 266 24.68 23.35 3.73
CA ARG A 266 23.85 22.94 2.59
C ARG A 266 23.09 21.67 2.84
N VAL A 267 21.84 21.68 2.41
CA VAL A 267 20.93 20.54 2.48
C VAL A 267 20.35 20.26 1.11
N ARG A 268 20.45 18.98 0.71
CA ARG A 268 19.76 18.44 -0.45
C ARG A 268 18.66 17.50 0.01
N ILE A 269 17.42 17.83 -0.31
CA ILE A 269 16.24 17.03 0.01
C ILE A 269 15.59 16.60 -1.30
N THR A 270 15.29 15.32 -1.44
CA THR A 270 14.47 14.80 -2.54
C THR A 270 13.23 14.18 -1.93
N VAL A 271 12.04 14.58 -2.38
CA VAL A 271 10.77 14.03 -1.91
C VAL A 271 9.87 13.70 -3.09
N GLN A 272 9.04 12.69 -2.92
CA GLN A 272 7.99 12.34 -3.87
C GLN A 272 6.74 11.87 -3.14
N LEU A 273 5.58 12.24 -3.67
CA LEU A 273 4.29 11.74 -3.23
C LEU A 273 3.88 10.62 -4.18
N ILE A 274 3.61 9.44 -3.64
CA ILE A 274 3.31 8.23 -4.39
C ILE A 274 1.86 7.85 -4.11
N ASP A 275 1.14 7.51 -5.18
CA ASP A 275 -0.17 6.86 -5.08
C ASP A 275 0.03 5.38 -4.74
N VAL A 276 -0.54 4.92 -3.62
CA VAL A 276 -0.31 3.54 -3.14
C VAL A 276 -0.95 2.50 -4.06
N GLY A 277 -2.04 2.86 -4.75
CA GLY A 277 -2.76 1.94 -5.63
C GLY A 277 -2.01 1.62 -6.92
N SER A 278 -1.36 2.61 -7.50
CA SER A 278 -0.58 2.49 -8.75
C SER A 278 0.93 2.36 -8.53
N GLU A 279 1.41 2.61 -7.31
CA GLU A 279 2.83 2.74 -6.94
C GLU A 279 3.59 3.76 -7.82
N ALA A 280 2.87 4.69 -8.44
CA ALA A 280 3.43 5.72 -9.29
C ALA A 280 3.58 7.05 -8.53
N PRO A 281 4.66 7.81 -8.77
CA PRO A 281 4.79 9.15 -8.22
C PRO A 281 3.73 10.06 -8.83
N ILE A 282 2.92 10.68 -7.98
CA ILE A 282 2.00 11.78 -8.32
C ILE A 282 2.82 13.03 -8.61
N TRP A 283 3.86 13.25 -7.80
CA TRP A 283 4.81 14.35 -7.97
C TRP A 283 6.16 13.98 -7.33
N ALA A 284 7.23 14.62 -7.79
CA ALA A 284 8.56 14.52 -7.21
C ALA A 284 9.29 15.86 -7.31
N GLN A 285 10.13 16.15 -6.31
CA GLN A 285 10.88 17.40 -6.25
C GLN A 285 12.22 17.24 -5.55
N LYS A 286 13.16 18.06 -6.02
CA LYS A 286 14.48 18.18 -5.45
C LYS A 286 14.71 19.61 -4.97
N TYR A 287 15.20 19.72 -3.75
CA TYR A 287 15.67 20.96 -3.12
C TYR A 287 17.17 20.88 -2.93
N ASP A 288 17.86 21.97 -3.26
CA ASP A 288 19.30 22.15 -3.02
C ASP A 288 19.47 23.59 -2.56
N ARG A 289 19.55 23.77 -1.24
CA ARG A 289 19.44 25.07 -0.56
C ARG A 289 20.33 25.12 0.68
N GLU A 290 20.49 26.31 1.23
CA GLU A 290 21.07 26.50 2.55
C GLU A 290 20.05 26.07 3.63
N LEU A 291 20.56 25.64 4.78
CA LEU A 291 19.77 25.14 5.91
C LEU A 291 18.80 26.21 6.44
N GLU A 292 19.17 27.49 6.34
CA GLU A 292 18.32 28.64 6.68
C GLU A 292 16.99 28.66 5.89
N ASP A 293 16.96 28.09 4.68
CA ASP A 293 15.75 28.00 3.86
C ASP A 293 14.89 26.76 4.18
N VAL A 294 15.26 25.94 5.17
CA VAL A 294 14.57 24.66 5.46
C VAL A 294 13.07 24.84 5.76
N PHE A 295 12.68 25.94 6.41
CA PHE A 295 11.28 26.25 6.66
C PHE A 295 10.51 26.54 5.36
N LYS A 296 11.13 27.25 4.41
CA LYS A 296 10.53 27.46 3.09
C LYS A 296 10.37 26.14 2.34
N ILE A 297 11.32 25.21 2.52
CA ILE A 297 11.22 23.86 1.94
C ILE A 297 10.02 23.11 2.56
N GLN A 298 9.84 23.17 3.88
CA GLN A 298 8.69 22.54 4.54
C GLN A 298 7.37 23.13 4.04
N THR A 299 7.27 24.45 3.92
CA THR A 299 6.10 25.13 3.35
C THR A 299 5.84 24.71 1.91
N ASP A 300 6.86 24.66 1.04
CA ASP A 300 6.70 24.22 -0.35
C ASP A 300 6.28 22.75 -0.44
N ILE A 301 6.84 21.86 0.39
CA ILE A 301 6.41 20.46 0.47
C ILE A 301 4.92 20.38 0.85
N ALA A 302 4.50 21.15 1.87
CA ALA A 302 3.12 21.18 2.33
C ALA A 302 2.15 21.69 1.25
N ASP A 303 2.52 22.78 0.57
CA ASP A 303 1.77 23.36 -0.55
C ASP A 303 1.58 22.34 -1.68
N ARG A 304 2.66 21.64 -2.05
CA ARG A 304 2.67 20.67 -3.16
C ARG A 304 1.85 19.44 -2.84
N VAL A 305 1.90 18.96 -1.59
CA VAL A 305 1.04 17.85 -1.13
C VAL A 305 -0.43 18.28 -1.14
N ALA A 306 -0.75 19.48 -0.65
CA ALA A 306 -2.11 20.01 -0.67
C ALA A 306 -2.65 20.16 -2.11
N GLU A 307 -1.84 20.73 -3.02
CA GLU A 307 -2.16 20.88 -4.44
C GLU A 307 -2.42 19.51 -5.11
N ALA A 308 -1.49 18.56 -4.94
CA ALA A 308 -1.58 17.22 -5.52
C ALA A 308 -2.83 16.46 -5.04
N LEU A 309 -3.19 16.62 -3.77
CA LEU A 309 -4.35 15.96 -3.16
C LEU A 309 -5.66 16.77 -3.28
N LYS A 310 -5.62 17.90 -4.00
CA LYS A 310 -6.75 18.82 -4.22
C LYS A 310 -7.41 19.21 -2.89
N VAL A 311 -6.58 19.56 -1.93
CA VAL A 311 -6.97 20.10 -0.61
C VAL A 311 -6.56 21.57 -0.57
N GLN A 312 -7.41 22.43 -0.02
CA GLN A 312 -7.06 23.84 0.13
C GLN A 312 -6.17 24.02 1.35
N LEU A 313 -4.95 24.53 1.14
CA LEU A 313 -4.18 25.10 2.22
C LEU A 313 -4.70 26.52 2.51
N LEU A 314 -5.21 26.74 3.71
CA LEU A 314 -5.66 28.07 4.14
C LEU A 314 -4.45 29.02 4.26
N LYS A 315 -4.63 30.30 3.94
CA LYS A 315 -3.55 31.31 4.06
C LYS A 315 -3.00 31.42 5.49
N GLU A 316 -3.84 31.17 6.48
CA GLU A 316 -3.48 31.15 7.90
C GLU A 316 -2.47 30.04 8.22
N ASN A 317 -2.59 28.87 7.58
CA ASN A 317 -1.66 27.75 7.78
C ASN A 317 -0.26 28.02 7.24
N ARG A 318 -0.13 28.82 6.15
CA ARG A 318 1.20 29.22 5.66
C ARG A 318 1.93 30.10 6.66
N LYS A 319 1.24 31.11 7.20
CA LYS A 319 1.81 31.98 8.23
C LYS A 319 2.26 31.19 9.46
N PHE A 320 1.48 30.19 9.86
CA PHE A 320 1.81 29.37 11.01
C PHE A 320 3.13 28.59 10.86
N ILE A 321 3.47 28.13 9.66
CA ILE A 321 4.75 27.43 9.41
C ILE A 321 5.91 28.43 9.45
N GLU A 322 5.73 29.62 8.90
CA GLU A 322 6.75 30.68 8.88
C GLU A 322 6.99 31.28 10.28
N GLU A 323 5.94 31.44 11.08
CA GLU A 323 6.00 31.92 12.48
C GLU A 323 6.66 30.92 13.44
N LYS A 324 6.90 29.67 13.00
CA LYS A 324 7.63 28.65 13.74
C LYS A 324 9.15 28.66 13.51
N ALA A 325 9.65 29.46 12.57
CA ALA A 325 11.08 29.52 12.30
C ALA A 325 11.82 30.26 13.44
N PRO A 326 12.97 29.73 13.93
CA PRO A 326 13.84 30.48 14.82
C PRO A 326 14.57 31.60 14.08
N GLU A 327 15.05 32.58 14.84
CA GLU A 327 15.91 33.63 14.32
C GLU A 327 17.32 33.10 13.99
N ASP A 328 17.76 32.06 14.72
CA ASP A 328 19.07 31.44 14.54
C ASP A 328 18.97 29.96 14.11
N ILE A 329 19.72 29.60 13.07
CA ILE A 329 19.69 28.25 12.51
C ILE A 329 20.37 27.20 13.40
N GLY A 330 21.31 27.60 14.24
CA GLY A 330 21.90 26.77 15.27
C GLY A 330 20.88 26.31 16.30
N ALA A 331 19.95 27.20 16.70
CA ALA A 331 18.83 26.85 17.59
C ALA A 331 17.93 25.78 16.94
N TYR A 332 17.69 25.88 15.62
CA TYR A 332 16.95 24.85 14.88
C TYR A 332 17.63 23.48 14.89
N VAL A 333 18.95 23.44 14.64
CA VAL A 333 19.72 22.18 14.64
C VAL A 333 19.67 21.50 16.01
N LEU A 334 19.83 22.28 17.08
CA LEU A 334 19.72 21.80 18.46
C LEU A 334 18.30 21.32 18.78
N TYR A 335 17.28 22.04 18.32
CA TYR A 335 15.90 21.62 18.45
C TYR A 335 15.63 20.26 17.79
N LEU A 336 16.10 20.04 16.56
CA LEU A 336 15.95 18.74 15.90
C LEU A 336 16.67 17.61 16.66
N ARG A 337 17.84 17.88 17.26
CA ARG A 337 18.52 16.92 18.15
C ARG A 337 17.67 16.63 19.38
N GLY A 338 17.10 17.66 20.00
CA GLY A 338 16.19 17.53 21.12
C GLY A 338 14.99 16.63 20.79
N ARG A 339 14.33 16.86 19.65
CA ARG A 339 13.21 16.04 19.16
C ARG A 339 13.61 14.59 18.93
N TYR A 340 14.77 14.37 18.32
CA TYR A 340 15.30 13.01 18.09
C TYR A 340 15.45 12.24 19.41
N TYR A 341 16.10 12.81 20.41
CA TYR A 341 16.29 12.15 21.71
C TYR A 341 14.98 12.03 22.50
N TRP A 342 14.14 13.07 22.49
CA TRP A 342 12.82 13.03 23.12
C TRP A 342 11.98 11.86 22.61
N SER A 343 12.07 11.56 21.31
CA SER A 343 11.32 10.46 20.69
C SER A 343 11.68 9.06 21.20
N LYS A 344 12.86 8.88 21.82
CA LYS A 344 13.32 7.59 22.40
C LYS A 344 12.69 7.30 23.76
N ARG A 345 12.26 8.33 24.49
CA ARG A 345 11.48 8.25 25.74
C ARG A 345 12.14 7.47 26.90
N THR A 346 13.45 7.24 26.86
CA THR A 346 14.24 6.75 28.00
C THR A 346 14.60 7.91 28.91
N LYS A 347 14.97 7.65 30.17
CA LYS A 347 15.39 8.71 31.10
C LYS A 347 16.60 9.47 30.55
N GLU A 348 17.63 8.74 30.16
CA GLU A 348 18.90 9.29 29.67
C GLU A 348 18.73 10.08 28.38
N ASP A 349 17.84 9.63 27.47
CA ASP A 349 17.57 10.37 26.24
C ASP A 349 16.68 11.61 26.50
N LEU A 350 15.74 11.55 27.44
CA LEU A 350 14.98 12.74 27.84
C LEU A 350 15.88 13.80 28.51
N GLU A 351 16.88 13.40 29.29
CA GLU A 351 17.89 14.31 29.85
C GLU A 351 18.72 14.99 28.74
N LYS A 352 19.15 14.22 27.73
CA LYS A 352 19.83 14.80 26.55
C LYS A 352 18.92 15.74 25.77
N ALA A 353 17.64 15.39 25.60
CA ALA A 353 16.69 16.25 24.92
C ALA A 353 16.50 17.58 25.66
N ILE A 354 16.38 17.55 26.99
CA ILE A 354 16.34 18.75 27.84
C ILE A 354 17.60 19.60 27.63
N ALA A 355 18.79 19.00 27.60
CA ALA A 355 20.04 19.74 27.37
C ALA A 355 20.03 20.44 26.00
N TYR A 356 19.69 19.72 24.92
CA TYR A 356 19.66 20.32 23.58
C TYR A 356 18.59 21.41 23.42
N PHE A 357 17.39 21.23 23.99
CA PHE A 357 16.39 22.30 23.98
C PHE A 357 16.83 23.50 24.83
N GLY A 358 17.51 23.26 25.95
CA GLY A 358 18.14 24.32 26.75
C GLY A 358 19.16 25.13 25.96
N GLU A 359 20.11 24.47 25.29
CA GLU A 359 21.08 25.13 24.41
C GLU A 359 20.39 25.89 23.26
N ALA A 360 19.30 25.34 22.69
CA ALA A 360 18.53 26.05 21.67
C ALA A 360 17.90 27.35 22.20
N ILE A 361 17.39 27.34 23.43
CA ILE A 361 16.82 28.52 24.11
C ILE A 361 17.91 29.52 24.49
N GLU A 362 19.12 29.07 24.83
CA GLU A 362 20.25 29.97 25.09
C GLU A 362 20.66 30.75 23.83
N ILE A 363 20.62 30.10 22.66
CA ILE A 363 20.91 30.73 21.38
C ILE A 363 19.76 31.63 20.93
N ASP A 364 18.53 31.14 20.98
CA ASP A 364 17.33 31.88 20.61
C ASP A 364 16.27 31.78 21.74
N PRO A 365 16.28 32.76 22.67
CA PRO A 365 15.35 32.78 23.80
C PRO A 365 13.87 32.89 23.40
N ASN A 366 13.59 33.35 22.18
CA ASN A 366 12.24 33.51 21.65
C ASN A 366 11.78 32.30 20.83
N TYR A 367 12.59 31.25 20.75
CA TYR A 367 12.23 30.07 19.97
C TYR A 367 11.15 29.22 20.66
N ALA A 368 9.89 29.52 20.35
CA ALA A 368 8.71 28.93 20.99
C ALA A 368 8.70 27.39 20.97
N LEU A 369 9.14 26.77 19.88
CA LEU A 369 9.19 25.31 19.75
C LEU A 369 10.20 24.65 20.71
N ALA A 370 11.33 25.30 21.00
CA ALA A 370 12.29 24.76 21.97
C ALA A 370 11.71 24.81 23.40
N HIS A 371 10.98 25.87 23.77
CA HIS A 371 10.23 25.93 25.02
C HIS A 371 9.15 24.82 25.08
N ALA A 372 8.41 24.60 24.00
CA ALA A 372 7.45 23.49 23.93
C ALA A 372 8.11 22.11 24.09
N GLY A 373 9.29 21.90 23.48
CA GLY A 373 10.09 20.69 23.64
C GLY A 373 10.53 20.44 25.09
N MET A 374 10.91 21.49 25.82
CA MET A 374 11.19 21.39 27.27
C MET A 374 9.94 20.95 28.05
N ALA A 375 8.78 21.53 27.72
CA ALA A 375 7.52 21.17 28.36
C ALA A 375 7.15 19.69 28.14
N ASP A 376 7.31 19.20 26.90
CA ASP A 376 7.08 17.80 26.55
C ASP A 376 8.03 16.84 27.27
N CYS A 377 9.31 17.19 27.38
CA CYS A 377 10.29 16.41 28.14
C CYS A 377 9.89 16.28 29.60
N TYR A 378 9.59 17.39 30.28
CA TYR A 378 9.23 17.36 31.70
C TYR A 378 7.89 16.67 31.95
N THR A 379 6.93 16.77 31.03
CA THR A 379 5.67 16.02 31.08
C THR A 379 5.93 14.51 31.08
N LEU A 380 6.82 14.02 30.19
CA LEU A 380 7.20 12.61 30.17
C LEU A 380 8.02 12.19 31.40
N MET A 381 8.95 13.03 31.88
CA MET A 381 9.71 12.79 33.11
C MET A 381 8.78 12.59 34.31
N GLY A 382 7.75 13.41 34.44
CA GLY A 382 6.74 13.27 35.50
C GLY A 382 5.87 12.04 35.31
N ARG A 383 5.37 11.81 34.09
CA ARG A 383 4.51 10.65 33.77
C ARG A 383 5.21 9.30 33.97
N HIS A 384 6.50 9.22 33.68
CA HIS A 384 7.30 8.01 33.84
C HIS A 384 7.99 7.91 35.21
N LEU A 385 7.72 8.86 36.12
CA LEU A 385 8.29 8.91 37.47
C LEU A 385 9.84 9.00 37.49
N TYR A 386 10.44 9.59 36.45
CA TYR A 386 11.88 9.86 36.40
C TYR A 386 12.29 11.09 37.21
N LEU A 387 11.33 11.98 37.47
CA LEU A 387 11.45 13.15 38.32
C LEU A 387 10.21 13.24 39.24
N PRO A 388 10.32 13.76 40.48
CA PRO A 388 9.16 13.95 41.34
C PRO A 388 8.04 14.71 40.62
N SER A 389 6.81 14.18 40.66
CA SER A 389 5.69 14.66 39.82
C SER A 389 5.48 16.17 39.95
N ARG A 390 5.51 16.70 41.18
CA ARG A 390 5.37 18.14 41.41
C ARG A 390 6.43 18.96 40.67
N GLU A 391 7.70 18.59 40.84
CA GLU A 391 8.81 19.30 40.19
C GLU A 391 8.71 19.22 38.66
N ALA A 392 8.40 18.03 38.13
CA ALA A 392 8.27 17.81 36.70
C ALA A 392 7.12 18.63 36.08
N PHE A 393 5.91 18.55 36.66
CA PHE A 393 4.75 19.24 36.11
C PHE A 393 4.79 20.76 36.33
N GLU A 394 5.42 21.25 37.40
CA GLU A 394 5.66 22.69 37.57
C GLU A 394 6.61 23.24 36.50
N LYS A 395 7.72 22.54 36.20
CA LYS A 395 8.64 22.90 35.10
C LYS A 395 7.93 22.81 33.74
N ALA A 396 7.22 21.71 33.48
CA ALA A 396 6.47 21.53 32.24
C ALA A 396 5.49 22.68 31.99
N ARG A 397 4.73 23.08 33.02
CA ARG A 397 3.80 24.20 32.96
C ARG A 397 4.49 25.53 32.65
N GLY A 398 5.62 25.81 33.30
CA GLY A 398 6.37 27.04 33.07
C GLY A 398 6.82 27.18 31.62
N TYR A 399 7.42 26.13 31.06
CA TYR A 399 7.86 26.13 29.67
C TYR A 399 6.70 26.14 28.67
N ALA A 400 5.58 25.45 28.97
CA ALA A 400 4.39 25.48 28.12
C ALA A 400 3.79 26.90 28.05
N TYR A 401 3.67 27.59 29.19
CA TYR A 401 3.21 28.98 29.18
C TYR A 401 4.18 29.90 28.44
N ARG A 402 5.49 29.74 28.63
CA ARG A 402 6.47 30.55 27.90
C ARG A 402 6.36 30.35 26.38
N ALA A 403 6.15 29.10 25.94
CA ALA A 403 5.91 28.82 24.52
C ALA A 403 4.64 29.50 24.01
N LEU A 404 3.55 29.50 24.78
CA LEU A 404 2.28 30.15 24.43
C LEU A 404 2.35 31.69 24.46
N GLU A 405 3.18 32.28 25.32
CA GLU A 405 3.45 33.73 25.30
C GLU A 405 4.15 34.15 24.01
N LEU A 406 5.03 33.30 23.48
CA LEU A 406 5.78 33.54 22.24
C LEU A 406 4.92 33.23 21.01
N ASN A 407 4.12 32.17 21.06
CA ASN A 407 3.19 31.77 20.01
C ASN A 407 1.97 31.06 20.62
N ASP A 408 0.84 31.75 20.69
CA ASP A 408 -0.39 31.27 21.32
C ASP A 408 -1.12 30.19 20.51
N ASN A 409 -0.76 30.01 19.24
CA ASN A 409 -1.34 29.01 18.34
C ASN A 409 -0.55 27.70 18.34
N LEU A 410 0.48 27.57 19.17
CA LEU A 410 1.38 26.41 19.16
C LEU A 410 0.72 25.16 19.76
N ALA A 411 0.28 24.24 18.87
CA ALA A 411 -0.39 23.00 19.25
C ALA A 411 0.43 22.14 20.23
N GLU A 412 1.74 22.12 20.07
CA GLU A 412 2.70 21.42 20.93
C GLU A 412 2.62 21.94 22.38
N ALA A 413 2.61 23.27 22.57
CA ALA A 413 2.51 23.87 23.89
C ALA A 413 1.13 23.65 24.54
N HIS A 414 0.05 23.73 23.75
CA HIS A 414 -1.30 23.39 24.22
C HIS A 414 -1.40 21.92 24.66
N THR A 415 -0.77 21.01 23.93
CA THR A 415 -0.76 19.57 24.25
C THR A 415 -0.01 19.30 25.55
N ALA A 416 1.16 19.91 25.73
CA ALA A 416 1.92 19.80 26.98
C ALA A 416 1.14 20.38 28.17
N LEU A 417 0.50 21.54 28.00
CA LEU A 417 -0.32 22.16 29.05
C LEU A 417 -1.54 21.31 29.38
N ALA A 418 -2.22 20.75 28.39
CA ALA A 418 -3.35 19.84 28.59
C ALA A 418 -2.91 18.59 29.40
N ALA A 419 -1.74 18.04 29.11
CA ALA A 419 -1.19 16.91 29.88
C ALA A 419 -0.92 17.28 31.35
N VAL A 420 -0.36 18.46 31.61
CA VAL A 420 -0.18 18.98 32.97
C VAL A 420 -1.53 19.11 33.69
N LEU A 421 -2.51 19.74 33.04
CA LEU A 421 -3.84 19.97 33.63
C LEU A 421 -4.55 18.66 33.94
N MET A 422 -4.54 17.71 33.00
CA MET A 422 -5.22 16.42 33.12
C MET A 422 -4.59 15.52 34.19
N ILE A 423 -3.26 15.51 34.31
CA ILE A 423 -2.55 14.52 35.13
C ILE A 423 -2.25 15.05 36.54
N TYR A 424 -2.04 16.36 36.69
CA TYR A 424 -1.53 16.93 37.95
C TYR A 424 -2.53 17.85 38.66
N ASN A 425 -3.32 18.64 37.93
CA ASN A 425 -4.25 19.62 38.51
C ASN A 425 -5.71 19.12 38.60
N TRP A 426 -5.91 17.81 38.66
CA TRP A 426 -7.25 17.19 38.76
C TRP A 426 -8.04 17.68 39.98
#